data_AF-A0A960QQ22-F1
#
_entry.id   AF-A0A960QQ22-F1
#
_cell.length_a   1.000
_cell.length_b   1.000
_cell.length_c   1.000
_cell.angle_alpha   90.00
_cell.angle_beta   90.00
_cell.angle_gamma   90.00
#
_symmetry.space_group_name_H-M   'P 1'
#
loop_
_entity.id
_entity.type
_entity.pdbx_description
1 polymer ?
#
loop_
_entity_poly.entity_id
_entity_poly.type
_entity_poly.pdbx_seq_one_letter_code
_entity_poly.pdbx_strand_id
1 'polypeptide(L)'
;MKKQPWIVAVCVTALFCSVAPDVPAGYRNVDQEQVMVEGGTRSEQEGRQMSQSAFNPRGGVLSVELLRENRAKERLVNRSGNFAIQEADALETMTLRFRKPEVPEGKAVFVYVVHGGRVNGKLADSIIADKDGVFEIAFQAGPHSGNYPVVVRYGGAEEVLEFWVGGRPTDGKREVMRAMEVAK
;
A
#
# COMPACT_ATOMS: atom_id res chain seq x y z
N MET A 1 -37.82 54.76 31.77
CA MET A 1 -36.70 54.02 31.16
C MET A 1 -37.25 53.25 29.97
N LYS A 2 -36.94 53.68 28.74
CA LYS A 2 -37.52 53.17 27.49
C LYS A 2 -36.68 51.97 27.02
N LYS A 3 -37.32 50.81 26.83
CA LYS A 3 -36.72 49.59 26.28
C LYS A 3 -36.79 49.64 24.76
N GLN A 4 -35.64 49.55 24.09
CA GLN A 4 -35.53 49.40 22.63
C GLN A 4 -35.62 47.91 22.25
N PRO A 5 -36.47 47.50 21.30
CA PRO A 5 -36.45 46.16 20.73
C PRO A 5 -35.87 46.20 19.31
N TRP A 6 -34.57 45.97 19.17
CA TRP A 6 -33.91 45.84 17.87
C TRP A 6 -33.04 44.59 17.98
N ILE A 7 -33.27 43.64 17.06
CA ILE A 7 -32.54 42.39 16.73
C ILE A 7 -33.57 41.25 16.62
N VAL A 8 -34.39 41.31 15.56
CA VAL A 8 -35.05 40.15 14.97
C VAL A 8 -35.03 40.38 13.45
N ALA A 9 -33.91 40.12 12.80
CA ALA A 9 -33.84 40.12 11.33
C ALA A 9 -32.51 39.54 10.80
N VAL A 10 -32.12 38.32 11.15
CA VAL A 10 -31.15 37.56 10.35
C VAL A 10 -31.45 36.07 10.50
N CYS A 11 -32.29 35.49 9.64
CA CYS A 11 -32.38 34.02 9.52
C CYS A 11 -33.04 33.50 8.23
N VAL A 12 -33.25 34.30 7.18
CA VAL A 12 -33.89 33.79 5.94
C VAL A 12 -33.21 34.35 4.71
N THR A 13 -32.01 33.87 4.39
CA THR A 13 -31.45 33.88 3.02
C THR A 13 -30.18 33.01 2.95
N ALA A 14 -30.35 31.69 3.09
CA ALA A 14 -29.33 30.71 2.69
C ALA A 14 -30.01 29.41 2.27
N LEU A 15 -30.89 29.51 1.28
CA LEU A 15 -31.65 28.36 0.79
C LEU A 15 -31.84 28.43 -0.71
N PHE A 16 -30.82 28.85 -1.45
CA PHE A 16 -30.74 28.73 -2.90
C PHE A 16 -29.26 28.80 -3.32
N CYS A 17 -28.59 27.65 -3.40
CA CYS A 17 -27.42 27.37 -4.27
C CYS A 17 -26.79 26.01 -3.91
N SER A 18 -27.54 24.93 -4.10
CA SER A 18 -26.97 23.56 -4.08
C SER A 18 -27.81 22.61 -4.94
N VAL A 19 -28.07 23.02 -6.17
CA VAL A 19 -28.36 22.09 -7.27
C VAL A 19 -27.22 22.24 -8.25
N ALA A 20 -26.24 21.35 -8.15
CA ALA A 20 -25.22 21.19 -9.18
C ALA A 20 -25.93 20.76 -10.48
N PRO A 21 -25.58 21.31 -11.64
CA PRO A 21 -26.09 20.80 -12.91
C PRO A 21 -25.59 19.37 -13.09
N ASP A 22 -26.51 18.48 -13.49
CA ASP A 22 -26.23 17.13 -13.94
C ASP A 22 -25.01 17.12 -14.85
N VAL A 23 -23.90 16.58 -14.35
CA VAL A 23 -22.79 16.19 -15.20
C VAL A 23 -23.26 14.90 -15.88
N PRO A 24 -23.54 14.88 -17.19
CA PRO A 24 -23.82 13.62 -17.86
C PRO A 24 -22.57 12.76 -17.72
N ALA A 25 -22.67 11.70 -16.92
CA ALA A 25 -21.73 10.60 -16.94
C ALA A 25 -21.66 10.10 -18.38
N GLY A 26 -20.57 10.45 -19.06
CA GLY A 26 -20.31 10.07 -20.44
C GLY A 26 -20.03 8.58 -20.53
N TYR A 27 -21.08 7.75 -20.38
CA TYR A 27 -21.07 6.39 -20.86
C TYR A 27 -21.16 6.47 -22.39
N ARG A 28 -20.00 6.31 -23.03
CA ARG A 28 -19.93 6.09 -24.46
C ARG A 28 -20.59 4.73 -24.74
N ASN A 29 -21.70 4.73 -25.47
CA ASN A 29 -22.31 3.50 -25.97
C ASN A 29 -21.26 2.74 -26.80
N VAL A 30 -21.15 1.44 -26.55
CA VAL A 30 -20.15 0.54 -27.14
C VAL A 30 -20.39 0.31 -28.65
N ASP A 31 -21.47 0.89 -29.20
CA ASP A 31 -21.94 0.67 -30.57
C ASP A 31 -21.74 1.86 -31.54
N GLN A 32 -20.95 2.89 -31.18
CA GLN A 32 -20.59 3.93 -32.15
C GLN A 32 -19.50 3.42 -33.11
N GLU A 33 -19.81 3.40 -34.41
CA GLU A 33 -18.84 3.13 -35.49
C GLU A 33 -17.58 3.99 -35.30
N GLN A 34 -16.44 3.32 -35.17
CA GLN A 34 -15.13 3.98 -35.13
C GLN A 34 -14.86 4.61 -36.50
N VAL A 35 -14.99 5.93 -36.59
CA VAL A 35 -14.46 6.69 -37.70
C VAL A 35 -12.93 6.60 -37.62
N MET A 36 -12.32 5.84 -38.55
CA MET A 36 -10.87 5.87 -38.74
C MET A 36 -10.47 7.27 -39.18
N VAL A 37 -9.76 7.99 -38.31
CA VAL A 37 -9.09 9.23 -38.68
C VAL A 37 -7.70 8.86 -39.18
N GLU A 38 -7.50 8.92 -40.48
CA GLU A 38 -6.18 8.83 -41.12
C GLU A 38 -5.35 10.09 -40.83
N GLY A 39 -4.08 9.87 -40.50
CA GLY A 39 -2.98 10.76 -40.90
C GLY A 39 -2.63 11.92 -39.99
N GLY A 40 -1.69 11.70 -39.06
CA GLY A 40 -0.97 12.75 -38.34
C GLY A 40 0.49 12.36 -38.09
N THR A 41 1.34 12.49 -39.11
CA THR A 41 2.78 12.23 -39.13
C THR A 41 3.58 13.25 -38.29
N ARG A 42 3.40 13.28 -36.97
CA ARG A 42 4.27 14.12 -36.10
C ARG A 42 4.62 13.54 -34.73
N SER A 43 4.08 12.38 -34.35
CA SER A 43 4.32 11.77 -33.03
C SER A 43 5.23 10.52 -33.04
N GLU A 44 5.66 10.03 -34.20
CA GLU A 44 6.52 8.83 -34.26
C GLU A 44 8.02 9.10 -33.99
N GLN A 45 8.48 10.36 -34.03
CA GLN A 45 9.89 10.67 -33.75
C GLN A 45 10.19 10.90 -32.26
N GLU A 46 9.22 11.32 -31.44
CA GLU A 46 9.44 11.48 -29.98
C GLU A 46 9.28 10.15 -29.22
N GLY A 47 8.52 9.19 -29.76
CA GLY A 47 8.32 7.88 -29.14
C GLY A 47 9.54 6.95 -29.14
N ARG A 48 10.59 7.26 -29.92
CA ARG A 48 11.76 6.38 -30.09
C ARG A 48 13.00 6.76 -29.27
N GLN A 49 13.02 7.89 -28.58
CA GLN A 49 14.18 8.31 -27.77
C GLN A 49 13.99 8.19 -26.24
N MET A 50 12.79 7.86 -25.75
CA MET A 50 12.55 7.46 -24.36
C MET A 50 12.42 5.93 -24.21
N SER A 51 13.26 5.16 -24.92
CA SER A 51 13.63 3.82 -24.45
C SER A 51 14.82 3.96 -23.50
N GLN A 52 14.67 4.78 -22.46
CA GLN A 52 15.46 4.60 -21.25
C GLN A 52 15.05 3.23 -20.73
N SER A 53 16.01 2.30 -20.65
CA SER A 53 15.87 0.94 -20.13
C SER A 53 14.70 0.85 -19.16
N ALA A 54 13.61 0.21 -19.58
CA ALA A 54 12.43 0.09 -18.76
C ALA A 54 12.87 -0.50 -17.41
N PHE A 55 12.69 0.30 -16.35
CA PHE A 55 12.91 -0.12 -14.98
C PHE A 55 12.20 -1.47 -14.81
N ASN A 56 12.96 -2.54 -14.55
CA ASN A 56 12.42 -3.88 -14.37
C ASN A 56 12.38 -4.23 -12.87
N PRO A 57 11.34 -3.80 -12.14
CA PRO A 57 11.21 -3.98 -10.70
C PRO A 57 11.03 -5.44 -10.29
N ARG A 58 10.71 -6.33 -11.24
CA ARG A 58 10.46 -7.76 -10.95
C ARG A 58 11.75 -8.55 -10.71
N GLY A 59 12.91 -7.99 -11.05
CA GLY A 59 14.21 -8.58 -10.73
C GLY A 59 14.78 -8.09 -9.39
N GLY A 60 15.80 -8.78 -8.88
CA GLY A 60 16.63 -8.27 -7.78
C GLY A 60 16.26 -8.73 -6.37
N VAL A 61 17.12 -8.40 -5.41
CA VAL A 61 17.03 -8.83 -4.01
C VAL A 61 16.46 -7.69 -3.16
N LEU A 62 15.28 -7.89 -2.57
CA LEU A 62 14.81 -7.02 -1.48
C LEU A 62 15.44 -7.46 -0.17
N SER A 63 16.27 -6.60 0.42
CA SER A 63 16.81 -6.80 1.76
C SER A 63 15.98 -6.01 2.76
N VAL A 64 15.71 -6.60 3.92
CA VAL A 64 14.95 -5.97 5.00
C VAL A 64 15.72 -6.11 6.31
N GLU A 65 15.98 -5.00 6.98
CA GLU A 65 16.45 -4.99 8.35
C GLU A 65 15.24 -4.73 9.25
N LEU A 66 14.96 -5.69 10.14
CA LEU A 66 13.94 -5.61 11.16
C LEU A 66 14.59 -5.08 12.44
N LEU A 67 14.15 -3.90 12.87
CA LEU A 67 14.54 -3.31 14.15
C LEU A 67 13.35 -3.37 15.11
N ARG A 68 13.53 -4.08 16.22
CA ARG A 68 12.57 -4.14 17.32
C ARG A 68 13.11 -3.34 18.49
N GLU A 69 12.24 -2.66 19.23
CA GLU A 69 12.64 -1.81 20.36
C GLU A 69 13.36 -2.61 21.47
N ASN A 70 12.95 -3.87 21.67
CA ASN A 70 13.43 -4.73 22.76
C ASN A 70 14.25 -5.96 22.29
N ARG A 71 14.64 -6.04 21.02
CA ARG A 71 15.47 -7.16 20.49
C ARG A 71 16.64 -6.67 19.66
N ALA A 72 17.65 -7.52 19.50
CA ALA A 72 18.75 -7.28 18.58
C ALA A 72 18.23 -7.08 17.14
N LYS A 73 18.93 -6.27 16.35
CA LYS A 73 18.62 -6.06 14.92
C LYS A 73 18.67 -7.40 14.20
N GLU A 74 17.58 -7.74 13.51
CA GLU A 74 17.49 -8.97 12.72
C GLU A 74 17.53 -8.61 11.24
N ARG A 75 18.45 -9.22 10.48
CA ARG A 75 18.54 -8.99 9.04
C ARG A 75 17.82 -10.11 8.29
N LEU A 76 16.76 -9.73 7.59
CA LEU A 76 15.94 -10.59 6.75
C LEU A 76 16.31 -10.35 5.29
N VAL A 77 16.82 -11.37 4.60
CA VAL A 77 17.16 -11.23 3.17
C VAL A 77 16.21 -12.10 2.36
N ASN A 78 15.43 -11.48 1.49
CA ASN A 78 14.59 -12.21 0.55
C ASN A 78 15.40 -12.56 -0.70
N ARG A 79 15.65 -13.85 -0.91
CA ARG A 79 16.35 -14.35 -2.11
C ARG A 79 15.40 -14.98 -3.15
N SER A 80 14.10 -15.06 -2.89
CA SER A 80 13.18 -15.89 -3.71
C SER A 80 11.71 -15.46 -3.70
N GLY A 81 11.42 -14.18 -3.47
CA GLY A 81 10.05 -13.64 -3.44
C GLY A 81 9.30 -13.84 -2.12
N ASN A 82 9.73 -14.76 -1.25
CA ASN A 82 9.13 -15.00 0.06
C ASN A 82 10.10 -14.62 1.18
N PHE A 83 9.64 -13.78 2.10
CA PHE A 83 10.36 -13.51 3.35
C PHE A 83 10.10 -14.62 4.37
N ALA A 84 11.07 -14.83 5.27
CA ALA A 84 10.85 -15.69 6.43
C ALA A 84 9.72 -15.12 7.28
N ILE A 85 8.79 -15.97 7.71
CA ILE A 85 7.72 -15.62 8.66
C ILE A 85 8.34 -15.02 9.92
N GLN A 86 7.88 -13.82 10.28
CA GLN A 86 8.33 -13.10 11.46
C GLN A 86 7.29 -13.18 12.58
N GLU A 87 7.67 -13.69 13.73
CA GLU A 87 6.78 -13.64 14.90
C GLU A 87 6.71 -12.22 15.45
N ALA A 88 5.50 -11.77 15.78
CA ALA A 88 5.25 -10.46 16.36
C ALA A 88 4.33 -10.58 17.59
N ASP A 89 4.53 -9.71 18.57
CA ASP A 89 3.61 -9.54 19.68
C ASP A 89 2.41 -8.67 19.24
N ALA A 90 1.26 -8.83 19.88
CA ALA A 90 0.08 -8.02 19.58
C ALA A 90 0.38 -6.54 19.87
N LEU A 91 0.03 -5.65 18.94
CA LEU A 91 0.34 -4.22 18.99
C LEU A 91 1.84 -3.86 19.02
N GLU A 92 2.74 -4.83 18.79
CA GLU A 92 4.18 -4.57 18.64
C GLU A 92 4.41 -3.60 17.48
N THR A 93 5.26 -2.60 17.71
CA THR A 93 5.72 -1.68 16.66
C THR A 93 7.17 -2.00 16.32
N MET A 94 7.43 -2.13 15.02
CA MET A 94 8.70 -2.55 14.46
C MET A 94 9.11 -1.58 13.36
N THR A 95 10.39 -1.23 13.30
CA THR A 95 10.91 -0.46 12.17
C THR A 95 11.45 -1.43 11.12
N LEU A 96 10.92 -1.34 9.91
CA LEU A 96 11.38 -2.12 8.77
C LEU A 96 12.15 -1.21 7.84
N ARG A 97 13.44 -1.51 7.65
CA ARG A 97 14.31 -0.80 6.73
C ARG A 97 14.55 -1.66 5.50
N PHE A 98 13.97 -1.25 4.39
CA PHE A 98 14.05 -1.94 3.12
C PHE A 98 15.20 -1.42 2.28
N ARG A 99 15.79 -2.28 1.46
CA ARG A 99 16.72 -1.91 0.41
C ARG A 99 16.41 -2.69 -0.86
N LYS A 100 16.03 -1.98 -1.91
CA LYS A 100 15.84 -2.49 -3.27
C LYS A 100 16.68 -1.64 -4.24
N PRO A 101 17.93 -2.03 -4.52
CA PRO A 101 18.86 -1.22 -5.34
C PRO A 101 18.32 -0.91 -6.73
N GLU A 102 17.38 -1.72 -7.23
CA GLU A 102 16.76 -1.51 -8.53
C GLU A 102 15.85 -0.27 -8.51
N VAL A 103 15.26 0.11 -7.37
CA VAL A 103 14.34 1.26 -7.24
C VAL A 103 15.17 2.55 -7.29
N PRO A 104 14.98 3.41 -8.32
CA PRO A 104 15.71 4.67 -8.43
C PRO A 104 15.31 5.69 -7.34
N GLU A 105 16.24 6.61 -7.05
CA GLU A 105 15.98 7.76 -6.18
C GLU A 105 14.72 8.54 -6.58
N GLY A 106 13.95 8.97 -5.59
CA GLY A 106 12.78 9.81 -5.85
C GLY A 106 11.56 9.03 -6.34
N LYS A 107 11.67 7.71 -6.57
CA LYS A 107 10.52 6.87 -6.89
C LYS A 107 9.73 6.51 -5.63
N ALA A 108 8.41 6.56 -5.77
CA ALA A 108 7.49 6.17 -4.72
C ALA A 108 7.38 4.64 -4.65
N VAL A 109 7.45 4.13 -3.41
CA VAL A 109 7.14 2.77 -3.02
C VAL A 109 5.87 2.82 -2.19
N PHE A 110 4.87 2.03 -2.58
CA PHE A 110 3.60 1.95 -1.87
C PHE A 110 3.62 0.77 -0.93
N VAL A 111 3.29 0.98 0.34
CA VAL A 111 3.29 -0.07 1.35
C VAL A 111 1.94 -0.13 2.05
N TYR A 112 1.39 -1.33 2.22
CA TYR A 112 0.10 -1.52 2.88
C TYR A 112 0.03 -2.84 3.65
N VAL A 113 -0.92 -2.91 4.58
CA VAL A 113 -1.18 -4.12 5.38
C VAL A 113 -2.54 -4.71 5.01
N VAL A 114 -2.60 -6.03 4.86
CA VAL A 114 -3.85 -6.71 4.44
C VAL A 114 -4.81 -6.93 5.61
N HIS A 115 -4.31 -7.23 6.81
CA HIS A 115 -5.13 -7.75 7.92
C HIS A 115 -5.07 -6.93 9.22
N GLY A 116 -5.38 -5.63 9.20
CA GLY A 116 -5.64 -4.86 10.44
C GLY A 116 -4.42 -4.36 11.22
N GLY A 117 -3.21 -4.50 10.66
CA GLY A 117 -2.02 -3.78 11.12
C GLY A 117 -1.95 -2.36 10.53
N ARG A 118 -0.91 -1.61 10.90
CA ARG A 118 -0.67 -0.23 10.41
C ARG A 118 0.75 -0.03 9.93
N VAL A 119 0.92 0.82 8.93
CA VAL A 119 2.19 1.34 8.41
C VAL A 119 2.21 2.85 8.63
N ASN A 120 3.20 3.35 9.37
CA ASN A 120 3.32 4.75 9.75
C ASN A 120 2.01 5.32 10.36
N GLY A 121 1.31 4.50 11.15
CA GLY A 121 0.03 4.83 11.77
C GLY A 121 -1.21 4.75 10.86
N LYS A 122 -1.05 4.43 9.57
CA LYS A 122 -2.12 4.34 8.54
C LYS A 122 -2.29 2.89 8.05
N LEU A 123 -3.32 2.59 7.25
CA LEU A 123 -3.47 1.26 6.62
C LEU A 123 -2.53 1.07 5.43
N ALA A 124 -2.15 2.17 4.79
CA ALA A 124 -1.21 2.22 3.68
C ALA A 124 -0.48 3.56 3.67
N ASP A 125 0.72 3.58 3.11
CA ASP A 125 1.53 4.79 2.96
C ASP A 125 2.39 4.73 1.68
N SER A 126 2.79 5.90 1.20
CA SER A 126 3.70 6.04 0.05
C SER A 126 5.00 6.66 0.52
N ILE A 127 6.11 5.92 0.40
CA ILE A 127 7.44 6.36 0.83
C ILE A 127 8.31 6.59 -0.40
N ILE A 128 9.16 7.61 -0.36
CA ILE A 128 10.14 7.88 -1.42
C ILE A 128 11.44 7.14 -1.09
N ALA A 129 11.94 6.35 -2.03
CA ALA A 129 13.23 5.70 -1.90
C ALA A 129 14.38 6.70 -2.04
N ASP A 130 15.43 6.52 -1.24
CA ASP A 130 16.66 7.30 -1.34
C ASP A 130 17.55 6.87 -2.53
N LYS A 131 18.72 7.48 -2.65
CA LYS A 131 19.71 7.20 -3.70
C LYS A 131 20.20 5.76 -3.77
N ASP A 132 20.12 5.03 -2.66
CA ASP A 132 20.58 3.64 -2.53
C ASP A 132 19.42 2.63 -2.62
N GLY A 133 18.22 3.11 -2.96
CA GLY A 133 16.99 2.33 -3.00
C GLY A 133 16.51 1.93 -1.60
N VAL A 134 16.88 2.70 -0.57
CA VAL A 134 16.52 2.46 0.83
C VAL A 134 15.31 3.27 1.22
N PHE A 135 14.43 2.67 2.01
CA PHE A 135 13.27 3.33 2.61
C PHE A 135 12.91 2.65 3.94
N GLU A 136 12.33 3.42 4.85
CA GLU A 136 11.99 2.97 6.21
C GLU A 136 10.51 3.17 6.49
N ILE A 137 9.92 2.22 7.22
CA ILE A 137 8.57 2.32 7.73
C ILE A 137 8.50 1.85 9.17
N ALA A 138 7.54 2.37 9.92
CA ALA A 138 7.08 1.79 11.17
C ALA A 138 5.87 0.90 10.91
N PHE A 139 6.03 -0.41 11.09
CA PHE A 139 4.93 -1.37 11.05
C PHE A 139 4.43 -1.66 12.46
N GLN A 140 3.12 -1.57 12.67
CA GLN A 140 2.46 -1.98 13.91
C GLN A 140 1.54 -3.17 13.64
N ALA A 141 1.77 -4.27 14.36
CA ALA A 141 0.90 -5.43 14.31
C ALA A 141 -0.48 -5.12 14.91
N GLY A 142 -1.53 -5.80 14.43
CA GLY A 142 -2.87 -5.65 15.02
C GLY A 142 -2.98 -6.33 16.39
N PRO A 143 -4.10 -6.11 17.10
CA PRO A 143 -4.33 -6.67 18.43
C PRO A 143 -4.71 -8.17 18.44
N HIS A 144 -5.05 -8.73 17.29
CA HIS A 144 -5.58 -10.10 17.19
C HIS A 144 -4.51 -11.09 16.76
N SER A 145 -4.65 -12.36 17.15
CA SER A 145 -3.79 -13.43 16.63
C SER A 145 -4.07 -13.64 15.13
N GLY A 146 -3.03 -13.88 14.34
CA GLY A 146 -3.16 -14.13 12.91
C GLY A 146 -1.95 -13.68 12.10
N ASN A 147 -2.09 -13.80 10.78
CA ASN A 147 -1.13 -13.30 9.81
C ASN A 147 -1.42 -11.82 9.50
N TYR A 148 -0.37 -11.02 9.45
CA TYR A 148 -0.36 -9.62 9.06
C TYR A 148 0.61 -9.44 7.89
N PRO A 149 0.16 -9.65 6.64
CA PRO A 149 0.98 -9.44 5.46
C PRO A 149 1.23 -7.94 5.25
N VAL A 150 2.50 -7.56 5.21
CA VAL A 150 2.97 -6.24 4.79
C VAL A 150 3.39 -6.36 3.33
N VAL A 151 2.66 -5.69 2.46
CA VAL A 151 2.90 -5.74 1.01
C VAL A 151 3.62 -4.47 0.59
N VAL A 152 4.72 -4.65 -0.14
CA VAL A 152 5.53 -3.58 -0.71
C VAL A 152 5.37 -3.62 -2.22
N ARG A 153 4.82 -2.55 -2.80
CA ARG A 153 4.54 -2.42 -4.23
C ARG A 153 5.40 -1.33 -4.85
N TYR A 154 6.11 -1.67 -5.92
CA TYR A 154 6.93 -0.74 -6.69
C TYR A 154 7.00 -1.17 -8.16
N GLY A 155 6.81 -0.22 -9.08
CA GLY A 155 6.82 -0.46 -10.53
C GLY A 155 5.93 -1.60 -11.05
N GLY A 156 4.83 -1.92 -10.34
CA GLY A 156 3.92 -3.01 -10.73
C GLY A 156 4.37 -4.41 -10.31
N ALA A 157 5.41 -4.52 -9.48
CA ALA A 157 5.74 -5.73 -8.71
C ALA A 157 5.23 -5.59 -7.27
N GLU A 158 4.96 -6.73 -6.64
CA GLU A 158 4.61 -6.83 -5.22
C GLU A 158 5.49 -7.87 -4.55
N GLU A 159 5.96 -7.52 -3.36
CA GLU A 159 6.66 -8.43 -2.46
C GLU A 159 5.99 -8.40 -1.09
N VAL A 160 5.90 -9.55 -0.44
CA VAL A 160 5.09 -9.73 0.77
C VAL A 160 5.95 -10.20 1.93
N LEU A 161 5.87 -9.48 3.05
CA LEU A 161 6.44 -9.86 4.33
C LEU A 161 5.32 -10.35 5.25
N GLU A 162 5.45 -11.56 5.80
CA GLU A 162 4.45 -12.12 6.70
C GLU A 162 4.85 -11.97 8.16
N PHE A 163 4.01 -11.30 8.94
CA PHE A 163 4.13 -11.20 10.38
C PHE A 163 3.04 -12.00 11.07
N TRP A 164 3.37 -12.81 12.06
CA TRP A 164 2.41 -13.68 12.74
C TRP A 164 2.32 -13.35 14.23
N VAL A 165 1.11 -13.03 14.69
CA VAL A 165 0.79 -12.81 16.11
C VAL A 165 0.13 -14.05 16.69
N GLY A 166 0.57 -14.48 17.88
CA GLY A 166 0.06 -15.68 18.56
C GLY A 166 0.76 -16.99 18.14
N GLY A 167 1.93 -16.88 17.50
CA GLY A 167 2.77 -17.99 17.08
C GLY A 167 2.53 -18.43 15.64
N ARG A 168 3.59 -18.94 15.00
CA ARG A 168 3.53 -19.47 13.65
C ARG A 168 2.61 -20.71 13.58
N PRO A 169 1.86 -20.94 12.49
CA PRO A 169 1.35 -22.26 12.19
C PRO A 169 2.58 -23.14 11.92
N THR A 170 3.03 -23.86 12.94
CA THR A 170 3.99 -24.94 12.69
C THR A 170 3.25 -26.01 11.89
N ASP A 171 3.85 -26.48 10.80
CA ASP A 171 3.26 -27.54 9.97
C ASP A 171 2.87 -28.78 10.81
N GLY A 172 3.60 -29.02 11.92
CA GLY A 172 3.28 -30.06 12.90
C GLY A 172 1.93 -29.88 13.63
N LYS A 173 1.46 -28.65 13.90
CA LYS A 173 0.12 -28.46 14.50
C LYS A 173 -0.99 -28.78 13.51
N ARG A 174 -0.78 -28.58 12.21
CA ARG A 174 -1.72 -29.02 11.16
C ARG A 174 -1.79 -30.54 11.09
N GLU A 175 -0.65 -31.23 11.14
CA GLU A 175 -0.65 -32.71 11.18
C GLU A 175 -1.32 -33.25 12.44
N VAL A 176 -1.06 -32.67 13.62
CA VAL A 176 -1.69 -33.10 14.87
C VAL A 176 -3.21 -32.83 14.87
N MET A 177 -3.66 -31.66 14.40
CA MET A 177 -5.10 -31.38 14.31
C MET A 177 -5.78 -32.27 13.26
N ARG A 178 -5.12 -32.53 12.12
CA ARG A 178 -5.64 -33.45 11.09
C ARG A 178 -5.70 -34.90 11.61
N ALA A 179 -4.71 -35.33 12.38
CA ALA A 179 -4.72 -36.64 13.04
C ALA A 179 -5.83 -36.75 14.10
N MET A 180 -6.09 -35.69 14.86
CA MET A 180 -7.20 -35.66 15.82
C MET A 180 -8.58 -35.62 15.17
N GLU A 181 -8.71 -35.00 14.00
CA GLU A 181 -9.96 -34.93 13.24
C GLU A 181 -10.30 -36.26 12.56
N VAL A 182 -9.30 -37.04 12.13
CA VAL A 182 -9.47 -38.40 11.57
C VAL A 182 -9.76 -39.44 12.67
N ALA A 183 -9.44 -39.15 13.93
CA ALA A 183 -9.67 -40.05 15.06
C ALA A 183 -11.07 -39.92 15.72
N LYS A 184 -11.92 -39.02 15.23
CA LYS A 184 -13.33 -38.89 15.63
C LYS A 184 -14.25 -39.57 14.63
#